data_AF-A0A5N6M7Z6-F1
#
_entry.id   AF-A0A5N6M7Z6-F1
#
_cell.length_a   1.000
_cell.length_b   1.000
_cell.length_c   1.000
_cell.angle_alpha   90.00
_cell.angle_beta   90.00
_cell.angle_gamma   90.00
#
_symmetry.space_group_name_H-M   'P 1'
#
loop_
_entity.id
_entity.type
_entity.pdbx_description
1 polymer ?
#
loop_
_entity_poly.entity_id
_entity_poly.type
_entity_poly.pdbx_seq_one_letter_code
_entity_poly.pdbx_strand_id
1 'polypeptide(L)'
;MASSSYIAPQISYSFINLLLILTSLQLLSSTQSKSCLTTSSSKVIISGNSTIFSENRTFVLGFFNTNNESKWYLGIWYASIPTPTYVWVANRETPLISLESSSLEIDAGKLTVKDNRDSRCDVVWESADPNIDSEGDVKLLEDGDLVVVDARGVTVWRSFDFPADTFLPGMNLTVGQMLTCWKSSNDPAPGKYSLRLRPPDYGEVELLYGGDRTYWTSGKWTGNISPVYRR
;
A
#
# COMPACT_ATOMS: atom_id res chain seq x y z
N MET A 1 -71.73 7.29 -28.78
CA MET A 1 -70.70 7.21 -27.74
C MET A 1 -70.37 5.73 -27.54
N ALA A 2 -69.23 5.25 -28.06
CA ALA A 2 -68.76 3.89 -27.84
C ALA A 2 -67.54 3.95 -26.93
N SER A 3 -67.68 3.46 -25.71
CA SER A 3 -66.62 3.37 -24.70
C SER A 3 -65.68 2.21 -25.05
N SER A 4 -64.41 2.52 -25.34
CA SER A 4 -63.36 1.51 -25.46
C SER A 4 -62.96 1.05 -24.07
N SER A 5 -63.22 -0.22 -23.75
CA SER A 5 -62.81 -0.87 -22.51
C SER A 5 -61.37 -1.36 -22.64
N TYR A 6 -60.49 -0.80 -21.80
CA TYR A 6 -59.10 -1.22 -21.68
C TYR A 6 -59.00 -2.58 -20.99
N ILE A 7 -58.40 -3.58 -21.64
CA ILE A 7 -58.13 -4.90 -21.06
C ILE A 7 -56.69 -4.89 -20.56
N ALA A 8 -56.50 -4.91 -19.23
CA ALA A 8 -55.18 -5.08 -18.64
C ALA A 8 -54.70 -6.54 -18.84
N PRO A 9 -53.44 -6.77 -19.26
CA PRO A 9 -52.93 -8.13 -19.43
C PRO A 9 -52.82 -8.84 -18.07
N GLN A 10 -53.44 -10.02 -17.98
CA GLN A 10 -53.33 -10.91 -16.83
C GLN A 10 -52.01 -11.68 -16.93
N ILE A 11 -51.01 -11.30 -16.13
CA ILE A 11 -49.76 -12.05 -16.03
C ILE A 11 -50.08 -13.38 -15.34
N SER A 12 -49.92 -14.49 -16.06
CA SER A 12 -50.18 -15.82 -15.51
C SER A 12 -49.16 -16.17 -14.42
N TYR A 13 -49.62 -16.77 -13.32
CA TYR A 13 -48.78 -17.24 -12.20
C TYR A 13 -47.62 -18.14 -12.65
N SER A 14 -47.77 -18.84 -13.79
CA SER A 14 -46.70 -19.67 -14.38
C SER A 14 -45.50 -18.83 -14.83
N PHE A 15 -45.74 -17.64 -15.39
CA PHE A 15 -44.66 -16.72 -15.80
C PHE A 15 -43.90 -16.15 -14.60
N ILE A 16 -44.60 -15.86 -13.50
CA ILE A 16 -43.97 -15.37 -12.26
C ILE A 16 -43.07 -16.46 -11.67
N ASN A 17 -43.55 -17.70 -11.61
CA ASN A 17 -42.76 -18.83 -11.10
C ASN A 17 -41.52 -19.12 -11.97
N LEU A 18 -41.65 -19.04 -13.30
CA LEU A 18 -40.52 -19.22 -14.21
C LEU A 18 -39.47 -18.12 -14.03
N LEU A 19 -39.90 -16.86 -13.83
CA LEU A 19 -38.99 -15.74 -13.58
C LEU A 19 -38.26 -15.90 -12.24
N LEU A 20 -38.93 -16.39 -11.19
CA LEU A 20 -38.33 -16.68 -9.88
C LEU A 20 -37.31 -17.84 -9.95
N ILE A 21 -37.58 -18.86 -10.76
CA ILE A 21 -36.64 -19.97 -10.98
C ILE A 21 -35.40 -19.48 -11.75
N LEU A 22 -35.57 -18.63 -12.77
CA LEU A 22 -34.45 -18.09 -13.55
C LEU A 22 -33.57 -17.16 -12.71
N THR A 23 -34.14 -16.32 -11.84
CA THR A 23 -33.36 -15.46 -10.94
C THR A 23 -32.62 -16.28 -9.89
N SER A 24 -33.24 -17.31 -9.31
CA SER A 24 -32.55 -18.19 -8.36
C SER A 24 -31.40 -18.99 -9.00
N LEU A 25 -31.53 -19.42 -10.26
CA LEU A 25 -30.44 -20.06 -11.01
C LEU A 25 -29.27 -19.11 -11.28
N GLN A 26 -29.55 -17.83 -11.55
CA GLN A 26 -28.52 -16.80 -11.71
C GLN A 26 -27.81 -16.47 -10.39
N LEU A 27 -28.52 -16.51 -9.25
CA LEU A 27 -27.89 -16.37 -7.92
C LEU A 27 -26.97 -17.55 -7.59
N LEU A 28 -27.37 -18.78 -7.93
CA LEU A 28 -26.55 -19.99 -7.72
C LEU A 28 -25.26 -19.99 -8.56
N SER A 29 -25.25 -19.30 -9.70
CA SER A 29 -24.11 -19.27 -10.63
C SER A 29 -22.98 -18.31 -10.20
N SER A 30 -23.14 -17.57 -9.10
CA SER A 30 -22.23 -16.48 -8.71
C SER A 30 -21.20 -16.83 -7.62
N THR A 31 -21.17 -18.07 -7.12
CA THR A 31 -20.18 -18.51 -6.13
C THR A 31 -19.02 -19.26 -6.77
N GLN A 32 -18.34 -18.64 -7.75
CA GLN A 32 -16.96 -19.04 -8.03
C GLN A 32 -16.09 -18.51 -6.89
N SER A 33 -15.89 -19.33 -5.87
CA SER A 33 -14.79 -19.13 -4.94
C SER A 33 -13.51 -19.20 -5.77
N LYS A 34 -12.85 -18.06 -5.98
CA LYS A 34 -11.47 -18.04 -6.45
C LYS A 34 -10.66 -18.72 -5.34
N SER A 35 -10.48 -20.03 -5.46
CA SER A 35 -9.50 -20.75 -4.64
C SER A 35 -8.14 -20.20 -5.02
N CYS A 36 -7.55 -19.41 -4.13
CA CYS A 36 -6.15 -19.06 -4.19
C CYS A 36 -5.30 -20.34 -4.20
N LEU A 37 -4.77 -20.69 -5.37
CA LEU A 37 -3.60 -21.56 -5.44
C LEU A 37 -2.46 -20.73 -4.87
N THR A 38 -2.14 -20.95 -3.60
CA THR A 38 -0.83 -20.57 -3.08
C THR A 38 0.19 -21.29 -3.96
N THR A 39 0.87 -20.54 -4.84
CA THR A 39 2.08 -21.03 -5.48
C THR A 39 2.97 -21.53 -4.34
N SER A 40 3.36 -22.80 -4.37
CA SER A 40 4.07 -23.47 -3.27
C SER A 40 5.45 -22.85 -2.95
N SER A 41 5.82 -21.76 -3.64
CA SER A 41 7.02 -20.95 -3.48
C SER A 41 6.86 -19.72 -2.58
N SER A 42 5.63 -19.26 -2.29
CA SER A 42 5.43 -18.05 -1.47
C SER A 42 5.71 -18.31 0.02
N LYS A 43 6.59 -17.51 0.63
CA LYS A 43 6.97 -17.57 2.05
C LYS A 43 6.30 -16.44 2.81
N VAL A 44 5.53 -16.77 3.86
CA VAL A 44 4.92 -15.78 4.76
C VAL A 44 5.99 -15.20 5.68
N ILE A 45 6.10 -13.88 5.70
CA ILE A 45 7.07 -13.11 6.51
C ILE A 45 6.41 -12.53 7.76
N ILE A 46 5.21 -11.96 7.61
CA ILE A 46 4.38 -11.46 8.71
C ILE A 46 2.95 -11.94 8.47
N SER A 47 2.27 -12.42 9.50
CA SER A 47 0.83 -12.67 9.50
C SER A 47 0.17 -12.05 10.73
N GLY A 48 -0.99 -11.43 10.54
CA GLY A 48 -1.76 -10.83 11.63
C GLY A 48 -0.96 -9.85 12.49
N ASN A 49 -0.91 -10.09 13.80
CA ASN A 49 -0.25 -9.22 14.77
C ASN A 49 1.26 -9.47 14.94
N SER A 50 1.86 -10.37 14.16
CA SER A 50 3.30 -10.59 14.21
C SER A 50 4.08 -9.35 13.73
N THR A 51 5.31 -9.21 14.20
CA THR A 51 6.16 -8.06 13.90
C THR A 51 7.62 -8.49 13.74
N ILE A 52 8.41 -7.69 13.03
CA ILE A 52 9.84 -7.87 12.87
C ILE A 52 10.54 -6.64 13.44
N PHE A 53 11.50 -6.84 14.35
CA PHE A 53 12.34 -5.78 14.87
C PHE A 53 13.65 -5.72 14.10
N SER A 54 14.13 -4.49 13.90
CA SER A 54 15.56 -4.26 13.63
C SER A 54 16.41 -4.83 14.77
N GLU A 55 17.66 -5.21 14.48
CA GLU A 55 18.55 -5.87 15.46
C GLU A 55 18.74 -5.03 16.73
N ASN A 56 18.96 -3.72 16.56
CA ASN A 56 19.07 -2.76 17.66
C ASN A 56 17.71 -2.34 18.27
N ARG A 57 16.59 -2.85 17.78
CA ARG A 57 15.21 -2.53 18.20
C ARG A 57 14.83 -1.05 18.08
N THR A 58 15.46 -0.30 17.18
CA THR A 58 15.07 1.09 16.90
C THR A 58 13.76 1.13 16.11
N PHE A 59 13.66 0.28 15.09
CA PHE A 59 12.52 0.15 14.20
C PHE A 59 11.82 -1.19 14.34
N VAL A 60 10.52 -1.18 14.06
CA VAL A 60 9.67 -2.35 13.97
C VAL A 60 8.81 -2.26 12.70
N LEU A 61 8.66 -3.39 12.02
CA LEU A 61 7.78 -3.61 10.88
C LEU A 61 6.58 -4.45 11.33
N GLY A 62 5.38 -4.06 10.91
CA GLY A 62 4.16 -4.84 11.17
C GLY A 62 2.90 -4.17 10.64
N PHE A 63 1.76 -4.81 10.93
CA PHE A 63 0.45 -4.27 10.61
C PHE A 63 -0.06 -3.33 11.70
N PHE A 64 -0.64 -2.21 11.30
CA PHE A 64 -1.17 -1.19 12.19
C PHE A 64 -2.46 -0.56 11.66
N ASN A 65 -3.16 0.16 12.54
CA ASN A 65 -4.28 1.02 12.18
C ASN A 65 -4.09 2.43 12.81
N THR A 66 -4.81 3.41 12.29
CA THR A 66 -4.62 4.85 12.61
C THR A 66 -5.85 5.49 13.26
N ASN A 67 -6.60 4.73 14.07
CA ASN A 67 -7.88 5.09 14.71
C ASN A 67 -9.16 4.86 13.86
N ASN A 68 -9.03 4.52 12.57
CA ASN A 68 -10.14 3.92 11.82
C ASN A 68 -10.09 2.40 12.00
N GLU A 69 -10.99 1.84 12.82
CA GLU A 69 -10.97 0.42 13.21
C GLU A 69 -11.04 -0.56 12.02
N SER A 70 -11.42 -0.10 10.82
CA SER A 70 -11.63 -0.94 9.64
C SER A 70 -10.54 -0.84 8.57
N LYS A 71 -9.44 -0.11 8.80
CA LYS A 71 -8.34 0.02 7.81
C LYS A 71 -7.00 -0.35 8.42
N TRP A 72 -6.34 -1.30 7.78
CA TRP A 72 -5.05 -1.85 8.20
C TRP A 72 -3.97 -1.59 7.14
N TYR A 73 -2.78 -1.30 7.64
CA TYR A 73 -1.62 -0.95 6.82
C TYR A 73 -0.41 -1.71 7.31
N LEU A 74 0.44 -2.16 6.39
CA LEU A 74 1.80 -2.59 6.71
C LEU A 74 2.70 -1.35 6.74
N GLY A 75 3.48 -1.19 7.79
CA GLY A 75 4.43 -0.08 7.87
C GLY A 75 5.55 -0.30 8.87
N ILE A 76 6.46 0.66 8.89
CA ILE A 76 7.62 0.72 9.76
C ILE A 76 7.44 1.91 10.71
N TRP A 77 7.73 1.72 11.99
CA TRP A 77 7.71 2.79 12.99
C TRP A 77 8.82 2.62 14.02
N TYR A 78 9.09 3.69 14.79
CA TYR A 78 10.00 3.63 15.92
C TYR A 78 9.42 2.77 17.04
N ALA A 79 10.16 1.74 17.45
CA ALA A 79 9.68 0.78 18.45
C ALA A 79 9.56 1.35 19.87
N SER A 80 10.36 2.37 20.20
CA SER A 80 10.48 2.90 21.57
C SER A 80 9.70 4.20 21.82
N ILE A 81 8.91 4.69 20.87
CA ILE A 81 8.11 5.91 21.03
C ILE A 81 6.68 5.54 21.46
N PRO A 82 6.16 6.04 22.60
CA PRO A 82 4.83 5.68 23.11
C PRO A 82 3.69 5.96 22.14
N THR A 83 3.77 7.08 21.42
CA THR A 83 2.89 7.39 20.30
C THR A 83 3.55 6.89 19.01
N PRO A 84 2.98 5.88 18.33
CA PRO A 84 3.58 5.33 17.13
C PRO A 84 3.89 6.41 16.11
N THR A 85 5.16 6.48 15.71
CA THR A 85 5.65 7.40 14.67
C THR A 85 6.02 6.57 13.46
N TYR A 86 5.09 6.50 12.51
CA TYR A 86 5.22 5.73 11.28
C TYR A 86 6.14 6.46 10.29
N VAL A 87 7.16 5.76 9.79
CA VAL A 87 8.19 6.32 8.90
C VAL A 87 8.07 5.79 7.48
N TRP A 88 7.36 4.68 7.29
CA TRP A 88 7.11 4.08 5.98
C TRP A 88 5.81 3.27 6.00
N VAL A 89 5.06 3.29 4.89
CA VAL A 89 3.77 2.56 4.75
C VAL A 89 3.69 1.98 3.34
N ALA A 90 3.54 0.65 3.24
CA ALA A 90 3.49 -0.05 1.96
C ALA A 90 2.18 0.23 1.20
N ASN A 91 1.07 -0.27 1.73
CA ASN A 91 -0.24 -0.26 1.10
C ASN A 91 -1.03 1.02 1.41
N ARG A 92 -0.38 2.18 1.32
CA ARG A 92 -0.96 3.47 1.70
C ARG A 92 -2.22 3.85 0.88
N GLU A 93 -2.30 3.40 -0.36
CA GLU A 93 -3.42 3.67 -1.27
C GLU A 93 -4.58 2.69 -1.09
N THR A 94 -4.26 1.42 -0.81
CA THR A 94 -5.22 0.31 -0.71
C THR A 94 -5.13 -0.35 0.66
N PRO A 95 -5.90 0.11 1.66
CA PRO A 95 -5.89 -0.49 3.00
C PRO A 95 -6.44 -1.92 2.97
N LEU A 96 -5.91 -2.74 3.87
CA LEU A 96 -6.50 -4.02 4.26
C LEU A 96 -7.71 -3.78 5.15
N ILE A 97 -8.68 -4.70 5.16
CA ILE A 97 -9.91 -4.51 5.95
C ILE A 97 -10.02 -5.43 7.17
N SER A 98 -9.10 -6.39 7.33
CA SER A 98 -9.00 -7.26 8.51
C SER A 98 -7.56 -7.61 8.80
N LEU A 99 -7.14 -7.48 10.07
CA LEU A 99 -5.81 -7.88 10.52
C LEU A 99 -5.60 -9.40 10.41
N GLU A 100 -6.61 -10.20 10.76
CA GLU A 100 -6.47 -11.66 10.90
C GLU A 100 -6.12 -12.36 9.59
N SER A 101 -6.60 -11.80 8.47
CA SER A 101 -6.31 -12.30 7.12
C SER A 101 -5.12 -11.62 6.45
N SER A 102 -4.51 -10.63 7.11
CA SER A 102 -3.43 -9.84 6.53
C SER A 102 -2.11 -10.59 6.60
N SER A 103 -1.37 -10.57 5.49
CA SER A 103 -0.03 -11.14 5.44
C SER A 103 0.90 -10.31 4.56
N LEU A 104 2.18 -10.30 4.94
CA LEU A 104 3.30 -9.93 4.08
C LEU A 104 3.96 -11.23 3.65
N GLU A 105 4.07 -11.43 2.34
CA GLU A 105 4.65 -12.62 1.74
C GLU A 105 5.76 -12.24 0.74
N ILE A 106 6.70 -13.16 0.54
CA ILE A 106 7.74 -13.06 -0.48
C ILE A 106 7.68 -14.25 -1.43
N ASP A 107 7.71 -13.99 -2.73
CA ASP A 107 7.80 -15.01 -3.79
C ASP A 107 8.80 -14.53 -4.84
N ALA A 108 9.86 -15.31 -5.09
CA ALA A 108 10.96 -14.95 -5.99
C ALA A 108 11.49 -13.50 -5.79
N GLY A 109 11.70 -13.10 -4.52
CA GLY A 109 12.18 -11.75 -4.18
C GLY A 109 11.13 -10.64 -4.19
N LYS A 110 9.95 -10.88 -4.76
CA LYS A 110 8.86 -9.89 -4.81
C LYS A 110 8.07 -9.91 -3.50
N LEU A 111 7.96 -8.76 -2.84
CA LEU A 111 7.13 -8.60 -1.65
C LEU A 111 5.69 -8.34 -2.04
N THR A 112 4.75 -8.98 -1.36
CA THR A 112 3.31 -8.76 -1.55
C THR A 112 2.60 -8.64 -0.22
N VAL A 113 1.71 -7.66 -0.11
CA VAL A 113 0.77 -7.55 1.00
C VAL A 113 -0.57 -8.08 0.52
N LYS A 114 -1.10 -9.09 1.21
CA LYS A 114 -2.31 -9.81 0.81
C LYS A 114 -3.39 -9.77 1.87
N ASP A 115 -4.63 -9.76 1.39
CA ASP A 115 -5.84 -10.04 2.16
C ASP A 115 -6.32 -11.47 1.84
N ASN A 116 -6.06 -12.40 2.76
CA ASN A 116 -6.34 -13.83 2.56
C ASN A 116 -7.74 -14.25 3.05
N ARG A 117 -8.73 -13.34 3.10
CA ARG A 117 -10.12 -13.67 3.49
C ARG A 117 -10.79 -14.60 2.50
N ASP A 118 -11.62 -15.49 3.02
CA ASP A 118 -12.50 -16.38 2.24
C ASP A 118 -11.77 -17.11 1.10
N SER A 119 -10.47 -17.40 1.29
CA SER A 119 -9.58 -18.00 0.27
C SER A 119 -9.32 -17.16 -0.99
N ARG A 120 -9.65 -15.86 -0.99
CA ARG A 120 -9.58 -14.98 -2.17
C ARG A 120 -8.19 -14.37 -2.45
N CYS A 121 -7.28 -14.35 -1.47
CA CYS A 121 -5.89 -13.86 -1.57
C CYS A 121 -5.74 -12.58 -2.43
N ASP A 122 -6.44 -11.51 -2.06
CA ASP A 122 -6.36 -10.26 -2.81
C ASP A 122 -5.03 -9.55 -2.52
N VAL A 123 -4.20 -9.34 -3.54
CA VAL A 123 -2.96 -8.54 -3.41
C VAL A 123 -3.35 -7.06 -3.39
N VAL A 124 -3.06 -6.36 -2.29
CA VAL A 124 -3.36 -4.92 -2.13
C VAL A 124 -2.15 -4.03 -2.37
N TRP A 125 -0.95 -4.59 -2.29
CA TRP A 125 0.31 -3.91 -2.60
C TRP A 125 1.37 -4.93 -2.98
N GLU A 126 2.27 -4.53 -3.86
CA GLU A 126 3.45 -5.29 -4.23
C GLU A 126 4.67 -4.39 -4.42
N SER A 127 5.86 -4.93 -4.15
CA SER A 127 7.11 -4.24 -4.46
C SER A 127 7.33 -4.19 -5.97
N ALA A 128 8.17 -3.24 -6.41
CA ALA A 128 8.75 -3.30 -7.74
C ALA A 128 9.48 -4.64 -7.94
N ASP A 129 9.41 -5.19 -9.15
CA ASP A 129 10.01 -6.47 -9.48
C ASP A 129 11.55 -6.37 -9.42
N PRO A 130 12.22 -7.12 -8.53
CA PRO A 130 13.67 -7.12 -8.44
C PRO A 130 14.35 -7.86 -9.61
N ASN A 131 13.60 -8.50 -10.52
CA ASN A 131 14.10 -9.36 -11.60
C ASN A 131 15.05 -10.45 -11.09
N ILE A 132 14.67 -11.16 -10.02
CA ILE A 132 15.44 -12.29 -9.51
C ILE A 132 14.65 -13.59 -9.68
N ASP A 133 15.34 -14.64 -10.15
CA ASP A 133 14.78 -15.99 -10.31
C ASP A 133 15.09 -16.88 -9.08
N SER A 134 15.45 -16.28 -7.94
CA SER A 134 15.91 -17.01 -6.75
C SER A 134 15.13 -16.64 -5.49
N GLU A 135 15.25 -17.49 -4.47
CA GLU A 135 14.74 -17.19 -3.13
C GLU A 135 15.43 -15.94 -2.57
N GLY A 136 14.63 -15.06 -1.96
CA GLY A 136 15.09 -13.85 -1.30
C GLY A 136 14.70 -13.87 0.17
N ASP A 137 15.54 -13.27 1.01
CA ASP A 137 15.27 -13.08 2.44
C ASP A 137 14.95 -11.61 2.73
N VAL A 138 14.01 -11.40 3.65
CA VAL A 138 13.55 -10.07 4.07
C VAL A 138 14.23 -9.68 5.37
N LYS A 139 14.81 -8.48 5.43
CA LYS A 139 15.47 -7.95 6.63
C LYS A 139 15.07 -6.51 6.89
N LEU A 140 14.80 -6.18 8.16
CA LEU A 140 14.67 -4.80 8.61
C LEU A 140 16.00 -4.36 9.22
N LEU A 141 16.68 -3.42 8.57
CA LEU A 141 17.98 -2.92 8.99
C LEU A 141 17.86 -1.92 10.15
N GLU A 142 19.00 -1.64 10.79
CA GLU A 142 19.10 -0.76 11.95
C GLU A 142 18.81 0.71 11.67
N ASP A 143 18.94 1.14 10.41
CA ASP A 143 18.59 2.48 9.91
C ASP A 143 17.11 2.60 9.50
N GLY A 144 16.37 1.49 9.54
CA GLY A 144 14.96 1.42 9.19
C GLY A 144 14.69 0.99 7.75
N ASP A 145 15.72 0.65 6.97
CA ASP A 145 15.52 0.15 5.61
C ASP A 145 15.05 -1.31 5.63
N LEU A 146 13.87 -1.56 5.07
CA LEU A 146 13.40 -2.91 4.76
C LEU A 146 14.00 -3.34 3.43
N VAL A 147 14.82 -4.39 3.46
CA VAL A 147 15.53 -4.90 2.29
C VAL A 147 15.16 -6.33 1.96
N VAL A 148 15.20 -6.65 0.68
CA VAL A 148 15.25 -8.03 0.18
C VAL A 148 16.68 -8.31 -0.25
N VAL A 149 17.24 -9.42 0.23
CA VAL A 149 18.57 -9.90 -0.14
C VAL A 149 18.46 -11.24 -0.87
N ASP A 150 19.23 -11.40 -1.95
CA ASP A 150 19.31 -12.68 -2.67
C ASP A 150 20.15 -13.72 -1.90
N ALA A 151 20.22 -14.95 -2.41
CA ALA A 151 21.01 -16.03 -1.82
C ALA A 151 22.53 -15.73 -1.71
N ARG A 152 23.04 -14.71 -2.40
CA ARG A 152 24.44 -14.25 -2.33
C ARG A 152 24.63 -13.12 -1.32
N GLY A 153 23.56 -12.66 -0.68
CA GLY A 153 23.56 -11.53 0.24
C GLY A 153 23.52 -10.17 -0.45
N VAL A 154 23.22 -10.11 -1.75
CA VAL A 154 23.10 -8.84 -2.50
C VAL A 154 21.72 -8.26 -2.26
N THR A 155 21.63 -6.98 -1.90
CA THR A 155 20.35 -6.26 -1.82
C THR A 155 19.77 -6.04 -3.21
N VAL A 156 18.56 -6.54 -3.43
CA VAL A 156 17.87 -6.52 -4.73
C VAL A 156 16.61 -5.65 -4.72
N TRP A 157 16.07 -5.38 -3.53
CA TRP A 157 15.03 -4.38 -3.32
C TRP A 157 15.22 -3.72 -1.96
N ARG A 158 14.83 -2.44 -1.84
CA ARG A 158 14.85 -1.70 -0.58
C ARG A 158 13.70 -0.71 -0.48
N SER A 159 13.21 -0.49 0.74
CA SER A 159 12.14 0.47 1.02
C SER A 159 12.58 1.91 0.84
N PHE A 160 13.86 2.23 1.08
CA PHE A 160 14.41 3.57 0.94
C PHE A 160 14.32 4.11 -0.50
N ASP A 161 14.22 3.23 -1.50
CA ASP A 161 14.03 3.64 -2.89
C ASP A 161 12.57 4.05 -3.21
N PHE A 162 11.62 3.71 -2.33
CA PHE A 162 10.19 3.96 -2.45
C PHE A 162 9.67 4.67 -1.19
N PRO A 163 10.05 5.93 -0.97
CA PRO A 163 9.78 6.59 0.29
C PRO A 163 8.29 7.00 0.42
N ALA A 164 7.80 7.09 1.66
CA ALA A 164 6.43 7.52 1.95
C ALA A 164 6.35 9.05 2.11
N ASP A 165 6.35 9.56 3.33
CA ASP A 165 6.36 10.99 3.65
C ASP A 165 7.55 11.43 4.52
N THR A 166 8.38 10.48 4.95
CA THR A 166 9.46 10.70 5.90
C THR A 166 10.81 10.44 5.25
N PHE A 167 11.80 11.29 5.57
CA PHE A 167 13.20 11.11 5.19
C PHE A 167 14.02 10.70 6.42
N LEU A 168 14.51 9.46 6.44
CA LEU A 168 15.35 8.91 7.49
C LEU A 168 16.84 9.11 7.19
N PRO A 169 17.71 9.11 8.22
CA PRO A 169 19.16 9.03 8.02
C PRO A 169 19.52 7.83 7.15
N GLY A 170 20.42 8.02 6.18
CA GLY A 170 20.84 6.98 5.24
C GLY A 170 20.01 6.92 3.95
N MET A 171 18.83 7.55 3.91
CA MET A 171 18.06 7.69 2.68
C MET A 171 18.74 8.65 1.69
N ASN A 172 18.52 8.41 0.41
CA ASN A 172 18.87 9.34 -0.66
C ASN A 172 17.59 9.79 -1.35
N LEU A 173 17.44 11.10 -1.57
CA LEU A 173 16.37 11.64 -2.42
C LEU A 173 16.93 11.83 -3.82
N THR A 174 16.57 10.94 -4.75
CA THR A 174 17.07 10.94 -6.13
C THR A 174 16.04 11.49 -7.11
N VAL A 175 16.46 11.64 -8.37
CA VAL A 175 15.56 12.00 -9.47
C VAL A 175 14.39 11.02 -9.55
N GLY A 176 13.17 11.55 -9.66
CA GLY A 176 11.93 10.76 -9.77
C GLY A 176 11.30 10.37 -8.44
N GLN A 177 12.02 10.47 -7.32
CA GLN A 177 11.47 10.20 -6.00
C GLN A 177 10.77 11.42 -5.40
N MET A 178 9.74 11.17 -4.60
CA MET A 178 9.00 12.20 -3.88
C MET A 178 8.61 11.70 -2.48
N LEU A 179 8.69 12.58 -1.48
CA LEU A 179 8.08 12.36 -0.18
C LEU A 179 6.69 12.99 -0.20
N THR A 180 5.63 12.19 -0.15
CA THR A 180 4.26 12.67 -0.24
C THR A 180 3.56 12.52 1.10
N CYS A 181 3.12 13.64 1.68
CA CYS A 181 2.48 13.69 2.99
C CYS A 181 1.27 12.74 3.09
N TRP A 182 0.89 12.38 4.31
CA TRP A 182 -0.39 11.74 4.55
C TRP A 182 -1.55 12.69 4.21
N LYS A 183 -2.71 12.11 3.86
CA LYS A 183 -3.92 12.85 3.55
C LYS A 183 -4.50 13.55 4.77
N SER A 184 -4.34 12.94 5.95
CA SER A 184 -4.67 13.52 7.26
C SER A 184 -3.86 12.83 8.35
N SER A 185 -3.96 13.29 9.60
CA SER A 185 -3.26 12.66 10.74
C SER A 185 -3.61 11.18 10.95
N ASN A 186 -4.77 10.72 10.45
CA ASN A 186 -5.28 9.38 10.63
C ASN A 186 -5.47 8.62 9.29
N ASP A 187 -5.04 9.18 8.16
CA ASP A 187 -5.19 8.55 6.84
C ASP A 187 -3.86 8.63 6.06
N PRO A 188 -3.10 7.51 5.96
CA PRO A 188 -1.79 7.47 5.31
C PRO A 188 -1.84 7.55 3.79
N ALA A 189 -3.03 7.54 3.19
CA ALA A 189 -3.19 7.76 1.76
C ALA A 189 -2.45 9.04 1.30
N PRO A 190 -1.93 9.09 0.05
CA PRO A 190 -1.27 10.27 -0.48
C PRO A 190 -2.09 11.55 -0.31
N GLY A 191 -1.50 12.53 0.34
CA GLY A 191 -2.04 13.88 0.52
C GLY A 191 -1.67 14.80 -0.64
N LYS A 192 -1.83 16.11 -0.42
CA LYS A 192 -1.63 17.12 -1.47
C LYS A 192 -0.22 17.68 -1.55
N TYR A 193 0.62 17.46 -0.56
CA TYR A 193 1.97 18.02 -0.50
C TYR A 193 3.02 16.95 -0.78
N SER A 194 3.95 17.26 -1.68
CA SER A 194 5.05 16.38 -2.03
C SER A 194 6.38 17.13 -2.09
N LEU A 195 7.44 16.59 -1.48
CA LEU A 195 8.80 17.10 -1.53
C LEU A 195 9.61 16.31 -2.55
N ARG A 196 10.32 16.98 -3.46
CA ARG A 196 11.18 16.33 -4.47
C ARG A 196 12.38 17.19 -4.88
N LEU A 197 13.32 16.61 -5.62
CA LEU A 197 14.31 17.39 -6.37
C LEU A 197 13.63 18.07 -7.58
N ARG A 198 13.82 19.37 -7.73
CA ARG A 198 13.18 20.17 -8.78
C ARG A 198 13.86 19.93 -10.14
N PRO A 199 13.13 19.46 -11.16
CA PRO A 199 13.66 19.34 -12.51
C PRO A 199 13.85 20.73 -13.18
N PRO A 200 14.68 20.83 -14.24
CA PRO A 200 15.51 19.77 -14.82
C PRO A 200 16.92 19.69 -14.20
N ASP A 201 17.35 20.71 -13.47
CA ASP A 201 18.73 20.78 -12.95
C ASP A 201 18.95 19.90 -11.70
N TYR A 202 17.87 19.53 -10.99
CA TYR A 202 17.89 18.73 -9.75
C TYR A 202 18.79 19.27 -8.64
N GLY A 203 19.15 20.56 -8.71
CA GLY A 203 20.03 21.24 -7.76
C GLY A 203 19.30 21.94 -6.61
N GLU A 204 17.96 21.84 -6.54
CA GLU A 204 17.15 22.41 -5.46
C GLU A 204 16.03 21.46 -5.08
N VAL A 205 15.58 21.53 -3.82
CA VAL A 205 14.41 20.82 -3.34
C VAL A 205 13.20 21.72 -3.55
N GLU A 206 12.09 21.16 -4.04
CA GLU A 206 10.81 21.85 -4.10
C GLU A 206 9.72 21.10 -3.33
N LEU A 207 8.84 21.89 -2.72
CA LEU A 207 7.57 21.43 -2.16
C LEU A 207 6.47 21.76 -3.16
N LEU A 208 5.76 20.73 -3.61
CA LEU A 208 4.63 20.83 -4.51
C LEU A 208 3.32 20.80 -3.71
N TYR A 209 2.31 21.47 -4.24
CA TYR A 209 0.91 21.32 -3.84
C TYR A 209 0.10 20.81 -5.03
N GLY A 210 -0.70 19.76 -4.83
CA GLY A 210 -1.56 19.19 -5.89
C GLY A 210 -0.80 18.46 -7.00
N GLY A 211 0.49 18.16 -6.81
CA GLY A 211 1.31 17.38 -7.73
C GLY A 211 2.08 18.19 -8.78
N ASP A 212 1.67 19.42 -9.07
CA ASP A 212 2.25 20.23 -10.16
C ASP A 212 2.57 21.68 -9.76
N ARG A 213 1.91 22.23 -8.74
CA ARG A 213 2.11 23.62 -8.31
C ARG A 213 3.25 23.73 -7.30
N THR A 214 4.36 24.33 -7.70
CA THR A 214 5.43 24.70 -6.75
C THR A 214 4.89 25.65 -5.68
N TYR A 215 4.92 25.21 -4.43
CA TYR A 215 4.52 25.97 -3.25
C TYR A 215 5.73 26.66 -2.60
N TRP A 216 6.85 25.94 -2.50
CA TRP A 216 8.09 26.43 -1.91
C TRP A 216 9.31 25.77 -2.58
N THR A 217 10.46 26.43 -2.53
CA THR A 217 11.75 25.88 -2.98
C THR A 217 12.84 26.22 -1.97
N SER A 218 13.83 25.33 -1.84
CA SER A 218 15.02 25.54 -1.00
C SER A 218 15.99 26.57 -1.60
N GLY A 219 15.88 26.85 -2.90
CA GLY A 219 16.93 27.47 -3.68
C GLY A 219 18.03 26.47 -4.05
N LYS A 220 18.87 26.85 -5.01
CA LYS A 220 19.96 26.01 -5.52
C LYS A 220 20.99 25.72 -4.42
N TRP A 221 21.43 24.47 -4.36
CA TRP A 221 22.52 24.06 -3.50
C TRP A 221 23.81 24.77 -3.89
N THR A 222 24.43 25.45 -2.92
CA THR A 222 25.67 26.22 -3.12
C THR A 222 26.88 25.55 -2.46
N GLY A 223 26.73 24.31 -1.96
CA GLY A 223 27.74 23.63 -1.15
C GLY A 223 27.59 23.87 0.35
N ASN A 224 26.79 24.86 0.78
CA ASN A 224 26.53 25.18 2.19
C ASN A 224 25.05 25.50 2.43
N ILE A 225 24.58 25.28 3.67
CA ILE A 225 23.24 25.68 4.12
C ILE A 225 23.21 27.21 4.21
N SER A 226 22.57 27.85 3.23
CA SER A 226 22.32 29.29 3.27
C SER A 226 20.96 29.53 3.92
N PRO A 227 20.85 30.33 5.01
CA PRO A 227 19.55 30.70 5.55
C PRO A 227 18.80 31.53 4.50
N VAL A 228 17.76 30.95 3.90
CA VAL A 228 16.89 31.66 2.97
C VAL A 228 15.99 32.58 3.80
N TYR A 229 16.44 33.80 4.05
CA TYR A 229 15.57 34.88 4.51
C TYR A 229 14.66 35.29 3.35
N ARG A 230 13.41 34.81 3.32
CA ARG A 230 12.39 35.46 2.48
C ARG A 230 11.88 36.70 3.21
N ARG A 231 11.93 37.85 2.51
CA ARG A 231 11.20 39.08 2.86
C ARG A 231 9.71 38.91 2.61
#